data_AF-A0A810A567-F1
#
_entry.id   AF-A0A810A567-F1
#
_cell.length_a   1.000
_cell.length_b   1.000
_cell.length_c   1.000
_cell.angle_alpha   90.00
_cell.angle_beta   90.00
_cell.angle_gamma   90.00
#
_symmetry.space_group_name_H-M   'P 1'
#
loop_
_entity.id
_entity.type
_entity.pdbx_description
1 polymer ?
#
loop_
_entity_poly.entity_id
_entity_poly.type
_entity_poly.pdbx_seq_one_letter_code
_entity_poly.pdbx_strand_id
1 'polypeptide(L)'
;MDQIAGGLSAIWKVLEHVQTKTLEADNADPDINDELEAIRYGLAEIAGPRWVATDFALASHRGYLSKVHEINETQMPRRRERVCLQNGLYLDLPWLMRNHFINLTALSWGRTINWTRPNVGVIASAYICADVIGETEGCLKVSMASTSQEIKLLAQPRNFGGRQWYFICPVTGRLASVIWKPPGASLFASRHAWPSQVAYLSQFRGWIDRAHSGKAKIRARLSNNCEPESCIPPPRPKGMRLRTYNRLVSRFADYQAKLDSGLADLGSKWLSRYARDFE
;
A
#
# COMPACT_ATOMS: atom_id res chain seq x y z
N MET A 1 -34.25 -15.13 1.74
CA MET A 1 -32.93 -15.72 2.03
C MET A 1 -32.68 -16.97 1.20
N ASP A 2 -33.70 -17.77 0.85
CA ASP A 2 -33.54 -19.00 0.06
C ASP A 2 -33.12 -18.81 -1.41
N GLN A 3 -33.47 -17.69 -2.06
CA GLN A 3 -33.03 -17.41 -3.43
C GLN A 3 -31.54 -17.05 -3.55
N ILE A 4 -30.95 -16.47 -2.50
CA ILE A 4 -29.51 -16.10 -2.47
C ILE A 4 -28.66 -17.36 -2.25
N ALA A 5 -29.13 -18.30 -1.42
CA ALA A 5 -28.48 -19.59 -1.19
C ALA A 5 -28.43 -20.48 -2.46
N GLY A 6 -29.50 -20.47 -3.26
CA GLY A 6 -29.54 -21.20 -4.54
C GLY A 6 -28.55 -20.66 -5.58
N GLY A 7 -28.40 -19.33 -5.68
CA GLY A 7 -27.44 -18.70 -6.57
C GLY A 7 -25.98 -18.98 -6.19
N LEU A 8 -25.65 -18.95 -4.89
CA LEU A 8 -24.30 -19.24 -4.39
C LEU A 8 -23.91 -20.71 -4.57
N SER A 9 -24.86 -21.65 -4.45
CA SER A 9 -24.63 -23.07 -4.71
C SER A 9 -24.35 -23.36 -6.19
N ALA A 10 -25.04 -22.66 -7.10
CA ALA A 10 -24.78 -22.76 -8.53
C ALA A 10 -23.41 -22.20 -8.91
N ILE A 11 -23.03 -21.05 -8.35
CA ILE A 11 -21.70 -20.44 -8.56
C ILE A 11 -20.59 -21.35 -8.02
N TRP A 12 -20.78 -22.00 -6.87
CA TRP A 12 -19.80 -22.94 -6.31
C TRP A 12 -19.60 -24.19 -7.17
N LYS A 13 -20.68 -24.80 -7.69
CA LYS A 13 -20.60 -25.96 -8.60
C LYS A 13 -19.90 -25.62 -9.93
N VAL A 14 -20.08 -24.40 -10.42
CA VAL A 14 -19.40 -23.90 -11.62
C VAL A 14 -17.90 -23.69 -11.34
N LEU A 15 -17.54 -23.17 -10.16
CA LEU A 15 -16.13 -23.00 -9.75
C LEU A 15 -15.40 -24.33 -9.57
N GLU A 16 -16.03 -25.35 -8.96
CA GLU A 16 -15.46 -26.71 -8.86
C GLU A 16 -15.22 -27.35 -10.23
N HIS A 17 -16.15 -27.17 -11.18
CA HIS A 17 -16.03 -27.71 -12.54
C HIS A 17 -14.95 -27.01 -13.38
N VAL A 18 -14.71 -25.72 -13.14
CA VAL A 18 -13.62 -24.98 -13.79
C VAL A 18 -12.26 -25.39 -13.24
N GLN A 19 -12.17 -25.66 -11.94
CA GLN A 19 -10.93 -26.09 -11.29
C GLN A 19 -10.48 -27.48 -11.74
N THR A 20 -11.40 -28.42 -11.95
CA THR A 20 -11.06 -29.73 -12.51
C THR A 20 -10.55 -29.62 -13.94
N LYS A 21 -11.10 -28.71 -14.76
CA LYS A 21 -10.63 -28.49 -16.13
C LYS A 21 -9.32 -27.70 -16.23
N THR A 22 -9.04 -26.76 -15.32
CA THR A 22 -7.77 -26.02 -15.32
C THR A 22 -6.61 -26.82 -14.74
N LEU A 23 -6.85 -27.81 -13.89
CA LEU A 23 -5.84 -28.76 -13.41
C LEU A 23 -5.48 -29.84 -14.45
N GLU A 24 -6.37 -30.13 -15.41
CA GLU A 24 -6.11 -31.04 -16.53
C GLU A 24 -5.43 -30.35 -17.73
N ALA A 25 -5.40 -29.02 -17.76
CA ALA A 25 -4.78 -28.24 -18.82
C ALA A 25 -3.49 -27.57 -18.31
N ASP A 26 -2.32 -28.11 -18.69
CA ASP A 26 -0.97 -27.57 -18.40
C ASP A 26 -0.71 -26.13 -18.96
N ASN A 27 -1.74 -25.42 -19.42
CA ASN A 27 -1.67 -24.08 -20.03
C ASN A 27 -2.81 -23.15 -19.58
N ALA A 28 -3.02 -23.00 -18.27
CA ALA A 28 -3.98 -22.01 -17.76
C ALA A 28 -3.40 -20.58 -17.81
N ASP A 29 -4.13 -19.66 -18.45
CA ASP A 29 -3.82 -18.23 -18.50
C ASP A 29 -3.80 -17.63 -17.08
N PRO A 30 -2.67 -17.05 -16.61
CA PRO A 30 -2.51 -16.59 -15.24
C PRO A 30 -3.50 -15.49 -14.82
N ASP A 31 -4.11 -14.76 -15.76
CA ASP A 31 -5.13 -13.76 -15.45
C ASP A 31 -6.48 -14.38 -15.01
N ILE A 32 -6.78 -15.59 -15.48
CA ILE A 32 -8.00 -16.32 -15.14
C ILE A 32 -7.93 -16.86 -13.71
N ASN A 33 -6.74 -17.30 -13.29
CA ASN A 33 -6.51 -17.82 -11.94
C ASN A 33 -6.62 -16.70 -10.88
N ASP A 34 -6.16 -15.49 -11.19
CA ASP A 34 -6.28 -14.32 -10.31
C ASP A 34 -7.76 -13.87 -10.14
N GLU A 35 -8.57 -13.90 -11.20
CA GLU A 35 -10.00 -13.58 -11.13
C GLU A 35 -10.81 -14.65 -10.38
N LEU A 36 -10.50 -15.94 -10.58
CA LEU A 36 -11.14 -17.06 -9.88
C LEU A 36 -10.85 -17.03 -8.37
N GLU A 37 -9.63 -16.71 -7.98
CA GLU A 37 -9.25 -16.62 -6.56
C GLU A 37 -9.87 -15.39 -5.87
N ALA A 38 -10.07 -14.28 -6.57
CA ALA A 38 -10.82 -13.13 -6.04
C ALA A 38 -12.31 -13.46 -5.82
N ILE A 39 -12.93 -14.22 -6.72
CA ILE A 39 -14.31 -14.69 -6.57
C ILE A 39 -14.43 -15.69 -5.40
N ARG A 40 -13.47 -16.60 -5.26
CA ARG A 40 -13.42 -17.60 -4.18
C ARG A 40 -13.28 -16.96 -2.80
N TYR A 41 -12.46 -15.92 -2.68
CA TYR A 41 -12.34 -15.11 -1.46
C TYR A 41 -13.66 -14.41 -1.10
N GLY A 42 -14.34 -13.82 -2.09
CA GLY A 42 -15.64 -13.18 -1.90
C GLY A 42 -16.73 -14.16 -1.46
N LEU A 43 -16.72 -15.40 -1.98
CA LEU A 43 -17.67 -16.45 -1.59
C LEU A 43 -17.37 -17.05 -0.21
N ALA A 44 -16.09 -17.20 0.15
CA ALA A 44 -15.66 -17.66 1.48
C ALA A 44 -16.04 -16.66 2.59
N GLU A 45 -16.04 -15.35 2.30
CA GLU A 45 -16.50 -14.31 3.24
C GLU A 45 -18.04 -14.34 3.44
N ILE A 46 -18.80 -14.88 2.47
CA ILE A 46 -20.26 -15.01 2.51
C ILE A 46 -20.72 -16.32 3.19
N ALA A 47 -19.98 -17.43 3.04
CA ALA A 47 -20.40 -18.77 3.49
C ALA A 47 -20.09 -19.12 4.96
N GLY A 48 -19.21 -18.37 5.64
CA GLY A 48 -18.82 -18.63 7.03
C GLY A 48 -17.90 -19.85 7.22
N PRO A 49 -17.11 -19.92 8.31
CA PRO A 49 -15.90 -20.73 8.36
C PRO A 49 -16.17 -22.11 8.98
N ARG A 50 -16.41 -23.10 8.14
CA ARG A 50 -15.99 -24.47 8.45
C ARG A 50 -15.13 -24.89 7.25
N TRP A 51 -13.82 -24.97 7.46
CA TRP A 51 -12.79 -25.38 6.48
C TRP A 51 -12.29 -24.29 5.51
N VAL A 52 -11.35 -23.47 5.96
CA VAL A 52 -9.89 -23.52 5.68
C VAL A 52 -9.34 -22.21 6.26
N ALA A 53 -8.69 -22.32 7.42
CA ALA A 53 -8.08 -21.18 8.08
C ALA A 53 -6.78 -20.78 7.37
N THR A 54 -6.59 -19.46 7.31
CA THR A 54 -5.31 -18.76 7.44
C THR A 54 -4.17 -19.22 6.53
N ASP A 55 -4.01 -18.52 5.41
CA ASP A 55 -2.69 -18.04 4.93
C ASP A 55 -2.77 -17.20 3.64
N PHE A 56 -3.93 -17.15 2.97
CA PHE A 56 -4.02 -16.58 1.61
C PHE A 56 -4.50 -15.13 1.51
N ALA A 57 -5.01 -14.51 2.58
CA ALA A 57 -5.47 -13.10 2.56
C ALA A 57 -4.34 -12.08 2.29
N LEU A 58 -3.08 -12.51 2.42
CA LEU A 58 -1.89 -11.76 2.02
C LEU A 58 -1.45 -12.03 0.58
N ALA A 59 -2.01 -13.02 -0.12
CA ALA A 59 -1.56 -13.51 -1.43
C ALA A 59 -2.31 -12.88 -2.63
N SER A 60 -3.62 -12.63 -2.54
CA SER A 60 -4.38 -12.01 -3.66
C SER A 60 -4.12 -10.50 -3.77
N HIS A 61 -3.93 -9.81 -2.64
CA HIS A 61 -3.38 -8.44 -2.61
C HIS A 61 -1.90 -8.39 -3.07
N ARG A 62 -1.22 -9.54 -3.11
CA ARG A 62 0.17 -9.75 -3.53
C ARG A 62 0.30 -9.97 -5.02
N GLY A 63 -0.64 -10.68 -5.68
CA GLY A 63 -0.63 -10.93 -7.13
C GLY A 63 -0.81 -9.63 -7.94
N TYR A 64 -1.78 -8.79 -7.54
CA TYR A 64 -1.98 -7.47 -8.16
C TYR A 64 -0.86 -6.48 -7.85
N LEU A 65 -0.20 -6.61 -6.69
CA LEU A 65 0.99 -5.81 -6.36
C LEU A 65 2.28 -6.37 -6.98
N SER A 66 2.38 -7.67 -7.28
CA SER A 66 3.54 -8.31 -7.89
C SER A 66 3.56 -8.13 -9.40
N LYS A 67 2.42 -8.17 -10.09
CA LYS A 67 2.29 -7.93 -11.54
C LYS A 67 2.53 -6.46 -11.90
N VAL A 68 2.27 -5.52 -10.97
CA VAL A 68 2.67 -4.10 -11.07
C VAL A 68 4.14 -3.87 -10.64
N HIS A 69 4.76 -4.85 -10.00
CA HIS A 69 6.14 -4.75 -9.47
C HIS A 69 7.21 -5.12 -10.49
N GLU A 70 6.85 -5.80 -11.57
CA GLU A 70 7.75 -6.12 -12.68
C GLU A 70 7.82 -5.01 -13.73
N ILE A 71 7.38 -3.79 -13.37
CA ILE A 71 7.47 -2.63 -14.25
C ILE A 71 8.86 -1.99 -14.08
N ASN A 72 9.81 -2.46 -14.89
CA ASN A 72 11.09 -1.83 -15.24
C ASN A 72 11.81 -1.10 -14.08
N GLU A 73 12.52 -1.85 -13.23
CA GLU A 73 13.42 -1.27 -12.22
C GLU A 73 14.54 -0.41 -12.84
N THR A 74 14.79 -0.57 -14.14
CA THR A 74 15.90 0.01 -14.90
C THR A 74 15.58 1.35 -15.55
N GLN A 75 14.31 1.75 -15.74
CA GLN A 75 14.00 3.00 -16.45
C GLN A 75 12.81 3.76 -15.86
N MET A 76 12.97 5.06 -15.67
CA MET A 76 11.89 5.95 -15.25
C MET A 76 10.70 5.89 -16.23
N PRO A 77 9.45 5.83 -15.73
CA PRO A 77 8.26 5.74 -16.56
C PRO A 77 8.06 7.00 -17.42
N ARG A 78 7.43 6.81 -18.58
CA ARG A 78 7.05 7.91 -19.49
C ARG A 78 5.91 8.74 -18.88
N ARG A 79 5.71 9.97 -19.37
CA ARG A 79 4.75 10.98 -18.83
C ARG A 79 3.29 10.53 -18.63
N ARG A 80 2.86 9.39 -19.21
CA ARG A 80 1.50 8.83 -19.08
C ARG A 80 1.40 7.64 -18.14
N GLU A 81 2.54 7.10 -17.72
CA GLU A 81 2.64 5.99 -16.79
C GLU A 81 3.21 6.53 -15.47
N ARG A 82 2.55 6.20 -14.37
CA ARG A 82 2.93 6.72 -13.05
C ARG A 82 3.44 5.59 -12.19
N VAL A 83 4.59 5.78 -11.57
CA VAL A 83 5.12 4.87 -10.56
C VAL A 83 4.73 5.34 -9.16
N CYS A 84 4.47 4.39 -8.28
CA CYS A 84 4.15 4.64 -6.88
C CYS A 84 5.41 5.06 -6.11
N LEU A 85 5.37 6.23 -5.45
CA LEU A 85 6.49 6.73 -4.64
C LEU A 85 6.86 5.77 -3.50
N GLN A 86 5.86 5.16 -2.87
CA GLN A 86 6.05 4.21 -1.77
C GLN A 86 6.72 2.90 -2.21
N ASN A 87 6.77 2.61 -3.51
CA ASN A 87 7.52 1.47 -4.02
C ASN A 87 9.01 1.79 -4.13
N GLY A 88 9.39 3.08 -4.15
CA GLY A 88 10.78 3.53 -4.18
C GLY A 88 11.44 3.63 -2.80
N LEU A 89 12.68 4.10 -2.82
CA LEU A 89 13.41 4.45 -1.60
C LEU A 89 13.03 5.88 -1.20
N TYR A 90 13.15 6.19 0.09
CA TYR A 90 12.91 7.54 0.57
C TYR A 90 13.74 7.86 1.81
N LEU A 91 13.98 9.14 2.02
CA LEU A 91 14.64 9.68 3.20
C LEU A 91 13.70 10.72 3.81
N ASP A 92 13.31 10.49 5.06
CA ASP A 92 12.47 11.38 5.86
C ASP A 92 13.35 12.02 6.94
N LEU A 93 13.60 13.32 6.82
CA LEU A 93 14.51 14.04 7.71
C LEU A 93 14.03 14.02 9.18
N PRO A 94 12.77 14.34 9.49
CA PRO A 94 12.24 14.14 10.84
C PRO A 94 12.42 12.73 11.40
N TRP A 95 12.26 11.68 10.59
CA TRP A 95 12.48 10.30 11.03
C TRP A 95 13.96 10.03 11.31
N LEU A 96 14.87 10.47 10.43
CA LEU A 96 16.31 10.31 10.59
C LEU A 96 16.80 10.98 11.87
N MET A 97 16.33 12.20 12.15
CA MET A 97 16.67 12.95 13.36
C MET A 97 16.12 12.29 14.61
N ARG A 98 14.83 11.87 14.60
CA ARG A 98 14.19 11.21 15.75
C ARG A 98 14.84 9.88 16.12
N ASN A 99 15.40 9.17 15.15
CA ASN A 99 16.09 7.90 15.37
C ASN A 99 17.62 8.08 15.50
N HIS A 100 18.09 9.31 15.68
CA HIS A 100 19.51 9.64 15.90
C HIS A 100 20.46 9.17 14.78
N PHE A 101 19.97 9.08 13.53
CA PHE A 101 20.83 8.93 12.36
C PHE A 101 21.53 10.23 11.98
N ILE A 102 20.89 11.35 12.29
CA ILE A 102 21.42 12.70 12.10
C ILE A 102 21.36 13.40 13.45
N ASN A 103 22.52 13.82 13.94
CA ASN A 103 22.66 14.68 15.09
C ASN A 103 22.85 16.13 14.62
N LEU A 104 22.10 17.05 15.22
CA LEU A 104 22.15 18.48 14.88
C LEU A 104 23.21 19.25 15.66
N THR A 105 23.90 18.60 16.58
CA THR A 105 24.90 19.25 17.45
C THR A 105 26.31 18.71 17.25
N ALA A 106 26.49 17.72 16.37
CA ALA A 106 27.77 17.09 16.10
C ALA A 106 27.78 16.42 14.72
N LEU A 107 28.98 16.19 14.18
CA LEU A 107 29.21 15.31 13.05
C LEU A 107 28.58 13.94 13.33
N SER A 108 27.67 13.53 12.44
CA SER A 108 27.06 12.21 12.53
C SER A 108 27.97 11.21 11.82
N TRP A 109 28.73 10.46 12.62
CA TRP A 109 29.49 9.32 12.14
C TRP A 109 28.57 8.36 11.40
N GLY A 110 28.96 7.97 10.20
CA GLY A 110 28.00 7.44 9.25
C GLY A 110 27.37 6.13 9.70
N ARG A 111 26.07 6.02 9.41
CA ARG A 111 25.23 4.89 9.80
C ARG A 111 24.57 4.27 8.59
N THR A 112 24.38 2.96 8.64
CA THR A 112 23.68 2.24 7.58
C THR A 112 22.18 2.29 7.80
N ILE A 113 21.45 2.63 6.74
CA ILE A 113 20.00 2.56 6.65
C ILE A 113 19.64 1.42 5.73
N ASN A 114 18.67 0.61 6.17
CA ASN A 114 18.13 -0.49 5.40
C ASN A 114 16.66 -0.20 5.10
N TRP A 115 16.31 -0.21 3.81
CA TRP A 115 14.91 -0.19 3.39
C TRP A 115 14.43 -1.63 3.30
N THR A 116 13.47 -2.00 4.15
CA THR A 116 12.89 -3.34 4.19
C THR A 116 11.46 -3.33 3.68
N ARG A 117 11.06 -4.40 2.97
CA ARG A 117 9.64 -4.70 2.71
C ARG A 117 9.24 -5.96 3.47
N PRO A 118 7.99 -6.02 3.97
CA PRO A 118 7.44 -7.26 4.48
C PRO A 118 7.62 -8.38 3.44
N ASN A 119 8.12 -9.52 3.89
CA ASN A 119 8.30 -10.75 3.12
C ASN A 119 9.41 -10.80 2.05
N VAL A 120 10.02 -9.66 1.68
CA VAL A 120 11.17 -9.63 0.77
C VAL A 120 12.48 -9.48 1.54
N GLY A 121 12.42 -8.81 2.70
CA GLY A 121 13.63 -8.47 3.47
C GLY A 121 14.21 -7.12 3.06
N VAL A 122 15.53 -6.99 3.13
CA VAL A 122 16.24 -5.75 2.80
C VAL A 122 16.31 -5.59 1.28
N ILE A 123 15.78 -4.47 0.77
CA ILE A 123 15.75 -4.13 -0.66
C ILE A 123 16.97 -3.33 -1.05
N ALA A 124 17.36 -2.42 -0.17
CA ALA A 124 18.49 -1.55 -0.39
C ALA A 124 19.09 -1.17 0.95
N SER A 125 20.39 -0.91 0.93
CA SER A 125 21.14 -0.36 2.04
C SER A 125 21.89 0.88 1.57
N ALA A 126 21.93 1.90 2.41
CA ALA A 126 22.74 3.09 2.17
C ALA A 126 23.51 3.45 3.43
N TYR A 127 24.74 3.89 3.26
CA TYR A 127 25.52 4.54 4.29
C TYR A 127 25.23 6.04 4.27
N ILE A 128 24.88 6.60 5.43
CA ILE A 128 24.51 8.01 5.56
C ILE A 128 25.43 8.69 6.55
N CYS A 129 26.09 9.75 6.11
CA CYS A 129 26.82 10.69 6.96
C CYS A 129 26.14 12.04 6.90
N ALA A 130 25.94 12.68 8.04
CA ALA A 130 25.46 14.04 8.09
C ALA A 130 26.51 14.93 8.73
N ASP A 131 26.79 16.02 8.03
CA ASP A 131 27.60 17.11 8.52
C ASP A 131 26.66 18.30 8.76
N VAL A 132 26.45 18.62 10.03
CA VAL A 132 25.65 19.77 10.47
C VAL A 132 26.56 20.66 11.31
N ILE A 133 27.66 21.13 10.71
CA ILE A 133 28.60 22.08 11.34
C ILE A 133 27.99 23.48 11.53
N GLY A 134 26.98 23.86 10.73
CA GLY A 134 26.33 25.16 10.81
C GLY A 134 25.04 25.17 11.66
N GLU A 135 24.71 26.32 12.26
CA GLU A 135 23.45 26.50 13.00
C GLU A 135 22.22 26.50 12.06
N THR A 136 22.44 26.74 10.77
CA THR A 136 21.37 26.89 9.77
C THR A 136 21.58 26.09 8.49
N GLU A 137 22.78 25.58 8.25
CA GLU A 137 23.16 24.86 7.05
C GLU A 137 23.89 23.57 7.41
N GLY A 138 23.73 22.57 6.56
CA GLY A 138 24.45 21.30 6.67
C GLY A 138 24.41 20.53 5.36
N CYS A 139 25.02 19.36 5.34
CA CYS A 139 24.91 18.42 4.23
C CYS A 139 24.70 16.99 4.72
N LEU A 140 23.95 16.23 3.93
CA LEU A 140 23.74 14.82 4.09
C LEU A 140 24.38 14.11 2.89
N LYS A 141 25.34 13.23 3.15
CA LYS A 141 25.92 12.35 2.14
C LYS A 141 25.29 10.97 2.28
N VAL A 142 24.73 10.49 1.18
CA VAL A 142 24.08 9.19 1.07
C VAL A 142 24.86 8.38 0.06
N SER A 143 25.46 7.28 0.50
CA SER A 143 26.27 6.40 -0.34
C SER A 143 25.64 5.01 -0.38
N MET A 144 25.34 4.57 -1.59
CA MET A 144 24.84 3.24 -1.92
C MET A 144 25.90 2.52 -2.75
N ALA A 145 25.73 1.21 -2.97
CA ALA A 145 26.67 0.40 -3.74
C ALA A 145 26.99 0.98 -5.14
N SER A 146 26.01 1.62 -5.80
CA SER A 146 26.14 2.14 -7.16
C SER A 146 26.13 3.66 -7.27
N THR A 147 25.77 4.39 -6.21
CA THR A 147 25.54 5.85 -6.28
C THR A 147 25.90 6.52 -4.97
N SER A 148 26.65 7.61 -5.03
CA SER A 148 26.84 8.53 -3.90
C SER A 148 26.24 9.89 -4.24
N GLN A 149 25.52 10.47 -3.28
CA GLN A 149 24.84 11.74 -3.47
C GLN A 149 24.95 12.60 -2.23
N GLU A 150 25.31 13.87 -2.43
CA GLU A 150 25.29 14.89 -1.39
C GLU A 150 24.04 15.76 -1.53
N ILE A 151 23.35 15.96 -0.42
CA ILE A 151 22.10 16.72 -0.33
C ILE A 151 22.28 17.80 0.72
N LYS A 152 22.06 19.06 0.33
CA LYS A 152 22.16 20.19 1.27
C LYS A 152 20.97 20.20 2.22
N LEU A 153 21.21 20.63 3.46
CA LEU A 153 20.23 20.81 4.52
C LEU A 153 20.13 22.29 4.89
N LEU A 154 18.92 22.74 5.17
CA LEU A 154 18.64 24.11 5.60
C LEU A 154 17.69 24.11 6.80
N ALA A 155 18.02 24.89 7.84
CA ALA A 155 17.19 25.11 9.00
C ALA A 155 16.37 26.40 8.85
N GLN A 156 15.05 26.31 8.96
CA GLN A 156 14.15 27.47 8.99
C GLN A 156 13.58 27.69 10.39
N PRO A 157 13.47 28.94 10.86
CA PRO A 157 12.79 29.25 12.11
C PRO A 157 11.31 28.89 12.03
N ARG A 158 10.71 28.54 13.17
CA ARG A 158 9.27 28.27 13.28
C ARG A 158 8.57 29.29 14.19
N ASN A 159 7.27 29.47 13.94
CA ASN A 159 6.43 30.43 14.68
C ASN A 159 6.37 30.18 16.19
N PHE A 160 6.52 28.92 16.63
CA PHE A 160 6.47 28.52 18.05
C PHE A 160 7.86 28.30 18.66
N GLY A 161 8.90 28.91 18.08
CA GLY A 161 10.28 28.72 18.49
C GLY A 161 10.94 27.47 17.89
N GLY A 162 12.26 27.41 18.04
CA GLY A 162 13.08 26.37 17.45
C GLY A 162 13.23 26.50 15.93
N ARG A 163 13.92 25.51 15.36
CA ARG A 163 14.21 25.42 13.93
C ARG A 163 13.73 24.09 13.39
N GLN A 164 13.26 24.09 12.15
CA GLN A 164 12.98 22.89 11.40
C GLN A 164 13.97 22.75 10.26
N TRP A 165 14.57 21.58 10.17
CA TRP A 165 15.47 21.23 9.08
C TRP A 165 14.71 20.69 7.89
N TYR A 166 15.23 21.00 6.70
CA TYR A 166 14.72 20.57 5.41
C TYR A 166 15.88 20.15 4.51
N PHE A 167 15.62 19.20 3.61
CA PHE A 167 16.44 18.98 2.45
C PHE A 167 16.24 20.10 1.44
N ILE A 168 17.31 20.57 0.82
CA ILE A 168 17.25 21.32 -0.43
C ILE A 168 17.24 20.30 -1.57
N CYS A 169 16.17 20.26 -2.34
CA CYS A 169 16.08 19.36 -3.48
C CYS A 169 17.19 19.67 -4.51
N PRO A 170 18.03 18.70 -4.88
CA PRO A 170 19.16 18.93 -5.80
C PRO A 170 18.71 19.28 -7.21
N VAL A 171 17.52 18.84 -7.63
CA VAL A 171 16.97 19.11 -8.97
C VAL A 171 16.17 20.40 -9.01
N THR A 172 15.35 20.66 -7.99
CA THR A 172 14.36 21.77 -8.02
C THR A 172 14.72 22.96 -7.13
N GLY A 173 15.74 22.83 -6.27
CA GLY A 173 16.09 23.81 -5.24
C GLY A 173 15.07 24.00 -4.11
N ARG A 174 13.91 23.34 -4.18
CA ARG A 174 12.84 23.49 -3.19
C ARG A 174 13.15 22.78 -1.88
N LEU A 175 12.67 23.36 -0.79
CA LEU A 175 12.72 22.74 0.53
C LEU A 175 11.75 21.56 0.63
N ALA A 176 12.23 20.44 1.15
CA ALA A 176 11.45 19.22 1.33
C ALA A 176 11.82 18.53 2.65
N SER A 177 10.83 18.04 3.39
CA SER A 177 11.07 17.19 4.57
C SER A 177 11.38 15.74 4.18
N VAL A 178 10.91 15.33 3.00
CA VAL A 178 11.07 13.98 2.45
C VAL A 178 11.54 14.06 1.02
N ILE A 179 12.61 13.35 0.71
CA ILE A 179 13.11 13.12 -0.64
C ILE A 179 12.96 11.64 -1.00
N TRP A 180 12.76 11.36 -2.27
CA TRP A 180 12.42 10.05 -2.78
C TRP A 180 13.47 9.63 -3.82
N LYS A 181 13.61 8.33 -4.05
CA LYS A 181 14.30 7.77 -5.21
C LYS A 181 13.37 6.67 -5.75
N PRO A 182 12.42 7.02 -6.63
CA PRO A 182 11.53 6.04 -7.22
C PRO A 182 12.31 4.97 -8.01
N PRO A 183 11.74 3.77 -8.24
CA PRO A 183 12.32 2.78 -9.14
C PRO A 183 12.69 3.40 -10.50
N GLY A 184 13.87 3.07 -11.02
CA GLY A 184 14.42 3.68 -12.23
C GLY A 184 15.07 5.06 -12.06
N ALA A 185 14.92 5.75 -10.91
CA ALA A 185 15.61 7.02 -10.68
C ALA A 185 17.04 6.81 -10.17
N SER A 186 17.98 7.66 -10.63
CA SER A 186 19.37 7.67 -10.20
C SER A 186 19.63 8.49 -8.93
N LEU A 187 18.78 9.48 -8.65
CA LEU A 187 19.00 10.48 -7.60
C LEU A 187 17.82 10.54 -6.61
N PHE A 188 18.14 10.83 -5.35
CA PHE A 188 17.17 11.30 -4.37
C PHE A 188 16.78 12.75 -4.66
N ALA A 189 15.48 13.02 -4.80
CA ALA A 189 14.97 14.37 -5.02
C ALA A 189 13.61 14.59 -4.37
N SER A 190 13.10 15.83 -4.39
CA SER A 190 11.71 16.08 -3.98
C SER A 190 10.74 15.48 -4.98
N ARG A 191 9.51 15.15 -4.53
CA ARG A 191 8.40 14.71 -5.40
C ARG A 191 8.25 15.56 -6.67
N HIS A 192 8.51 16.86 -6.56
CA HIS A 192 8.33 17.83 -7.64
C HIS A 192 9.35 17.67 -8.77
N ALA A 193 10.44 16.91 -8.57
CA ALA A 193 11.42 16.59 -9.61
C ALA A 193 10.87 15.64 -10.68
N TRP A 194 9.77 14.91 -10.40
CA TRP A 194 9.17 13.93 -11.34
C TRP A 194 7.71 14.28 -11.67
N PRO A 195 7.45 15.41 -12.35
CA PRO A 195 6.09 15.83 -12.65
C PRO A 195 5.41 14.81 -13.57
N SER A 196 4.20 14.38 -13.20
CA SER A 196 3.37 13.42 -13.96
C SER A 196 3.93 12.00 -14.09
N GLN A 197 5.12 11.70 -13.56
CA GLN A 197 5.74 10.37 -13.59
C GLN A 197 5.56 9.61 -12.27
N VAL A 198 5.22 10.31 -11.19
CA VAL A 198 5.04 9.70 -9.87
C VAL A 198 3.70 10.07 -9.25
N ALA A 199 3.16 9.14 -8.47
CA ALA A 199 1.97 9.36 -7.65
C ALA A 199 2.11 8.67 -6.30
N TYR A 200 1.31 9.10 -5.33
CA TYR A 200 1.21 8.39 -4.06
C TYR A 200 0.33 7.15 -4.24
N LEU A 201 0.58 6.10 -3.46
CA LEU A 201 -0.23 4.88 -3.44
C LEU A 201 -1.73 5.17 -3.34
N SER A 202 -2.13 6.17 -2.53
CA SER A 202 -3.52 6.58 -2.36
C SER A 202 -4.19 7.08 -3.66
N GLN A 203 -3.42 7.57 -4.62
CA GLN A 203 -3.91 8.03 -5.93
C GLN A 203 -4.11 6.89 -6.93
N PHE A 204 -3.46 5.74 -6.71
CA PHE A 204 -3.69 4.52 -7.48
C PHE A 204 -4.88 3.72 -6.96
N ARG A 205 -5.27 3.94 -5.71
CA ARG A 205 -6.36 3.18 -5.08
C ARG A 205 -7.67 3.35 -5.83
N GLY A 206 -8.26 2.22 -6.22
CA GLY A 206 -9.59 2.14 -6.78
C GLY A 206 -10.67 2.40 -5.73
N TRP A 207 -11.93 2.33 -6.16
CA TRP A 207 -13.05 2.49 -5.25
C TRP A 207 -13.13 1.33 -4.24
N ILE A 208 -12.77 0.10 -4.65
CA ILE A 208 -12.66 -1.12 -3.81
C ILE A 208 -11.63 -0.91 -2.70
N ASP A 209 -10.40 -0.56 -3.06
CA ASP A 209 -9.30 -0.32 -2.10
C ASP A 209 -9.66 0.72 -1.05
N ARG A 210 -10.37 1.77 -1.47
CA ARG A 210 -10.84 2.84 -0.56
C ARG A 210 -11.89 2.32 0.39
N ALA A 211 -12.80 1.45 -0.05
CA ALA A 211 -13.81 0.83 0.80
C ALA A 211 -13.17 -0.11 1.84
N HIS A 212 -12.26 -1.00 1.43
CA HIS A 212 -11.50 -1.85 2.37
C HIS A 212 -10.68 -1.01 3.37
N SER A 213 -9.96 0.01 2.89
CA SER A 213 -9.19 0.91 3.75
C SER A 213 -10.09 1.69 4.73
N GLY A 214 -11.29 2.04 4.29
CA GLY A 214 -12.31 2.69 5.09
C GLY A 214 -12.81 1.80 6.23
N LYS A 215 -13.18 0.55 5.91
CA LYS A 215 -13.56 -0.48 6.88
C LYS A 215 -12.44 -0.73 7.89
N ALA A 216 -11.20 -0.92 7.42
CA ALA A 216 -10.05 -1.18 8.28
C ALA A 216 -9.78 -0.04 9.28
N LYS A 217 -9.87 1.23 8.84
CA LYS A 217 -9.75 2.40 9.72
C LYS A 217 -10.86 2.48 10.76
N ILE A 218 -12.09 2.16 10.38
CA ILE A 218 -13.22 2.15 11.31
C ILE A 218 -13.05 1.01 12.31
N ARG A 219 -12.68 -0.18 11.84
CA ARG A 219 -12.39 -1.36 12.67
C ARG A 219 -11.31 -1.02 13.69
N ALA A 220 -10.14 -0.53 13.26
CA ALA A 220 -9.05 -0.11 14.14
C ALA A 220 -9.45 0.93 15.19
N ARG A 221 -10.44 1.79 14.88
CA ARG A 221 -10.94 2.82 15.80
C ARG A 221 -11.97 2.29 16.81
N LEU A 222 -12.72 1.25 16.45
CA LEU A 222 -13.74 0.63 17.30
C LEU A 222 -13.18 -0.56 18.09
N SER A 223 -12.18 -1.25 17.55
CA SER A 223 -11.49 -2.39 18.16
C SER A 223 -10.53 -1.91 19.25
N ASN A 224 -11.08 -1.53 20.41
CA ASN A 224 -10.30 -1.50 21.65
C ASN A 224 -10.20 -2.94 22.18
N ASN A 225 -9.20 -3.69 21.72
CA ASN A 225 -8.89 -5.07 22.17
C ASN A 225 -9.96 -6.13 21.87
N CYS A 226 -10.96 -5.87 21.02
CA CYS A 226 -11.85 -6.92 20.54
C CYS A 226 -11.14 -7.81 19.52
N GLU A 227 -11.32 -9.12 19.66
CA GLU A 227 -10.85 -10.09 18.67
C GLU A 227 -11.41 -9.74 17.29
N PRO A 228 -10.60 -9.88 16.22
CA PRO A 228 -10.88 -9.19 14.97
C PRO A 228 -12.21 -9.61 14.35
N GLU A 229 -12.48 -10.91 14.18
CA GLU A 229 -13.48 -11.42 13.24
C GLU A 229 -14.89 -11.59 13.82
N SER A 230 -15.04 -11.77 15.14
CA SER A 230 -16.29 -12.28 15.73
C SER A 230 -17.38 -11.21 15.94
N CYS A 231 -17.05 -9.93 15.85
CA CYS A 231 -18.00 -8.84 16.10
C CYS A 231 -17.99 -7.83 14.94
N ILE A 232 -18.94 -8.00 14.01
CA ILE A 232 -19.12 -7.11 12.86
C ILE A 232 -20.49 -6.43 12.98
N PRO A 233 -20.57 -5.11 13.23
CA PRO A 233 -19.47 -4.18 13.52
C PRO A 233 -18.91 -4.32 14.95
N PRO A 234 -17.66 -3.90 15.22
CA PRO A 234 -17.05 -4.01 16.55
C PRO A 234 -17.82 -3.18 17.59
N PRO A 235 -17.85 -3.61 18.87
CA PRO A 235 -18.64 -2.95 19.90
C PRO A 235 -18.12 -1.54 20.22
N ARG A 236 -18.99 -0.70 20.77
CA ARG A 236 -18.65 0.68 21.13
C ARG A 236 -17.54 0.71 22.20
N PRO A 237 -16.41 1.39 21.96
CA PRO A 237 -15.36 1.52 22.97
C PRO A 237 -15.81 2.44 24.12
N LYS A 238 -15.31 2.13 25.33
CA LYS A 238 -15.58 2.91 26.55
C LYS A 238 -15.18 4.38 26.33
N GLY A 239 -16.09 5.31 26.62
CA GLY A 239 -15.88 6.75 26.47
C GLY A 239 -16.22 7.34 25.09
N MET A 240 -16.49 6.53 24.06
CA MET A 240 -16.91 7.05 22.76
C MET A 240 -18.38 7.48 22.79
N ARG A 241 -18.69 8.75 22.47
CA ARG A 241 -20.07 9.25 22.37
C ARG A 241 -20.90 8.38 21.41
N LEU A 242 -22.13 8.01 21.79
CA LEU A 242 -23.01 7.14 21.00
C LEU A 242 -23.26 7.67 19.57
N ARG A 243 -23.43 8.98 19.42
CA ARG A 243 -23.55 9.64 18.10
C ARG A 243 -22.34 9.38 17.19
N THR A 244 -21.13 9.40 17.75
CA THR A 244 -19.90 9.11 17.00
C THR A 244 -19.86 7.65 16.58
N TYR A 245 -20.25 6.74 17.48
CA TYR A 245 -20.32 5.31 17.21
C TYR A 245 -21.31 5.01 16.07
N ASN A 246 -22.55 5.48 16.16
CA ASN A 246 -23.58 5.26 15.12
C ASN A 246 -23.13 5.78 13.74
N ARG A 247 -22.46 6.95 13.71
CA ARG A 247 -21.88 7.49 12.47
C ARG A 247 -20.80 6.59 11.89
N LEU A 248 -19.95 5.97 12.71
CA LEU A 248 -18.92 5.04 12.26
C LEU A 248 -19.52 3.73 11.75
N VAL A 249 -20.54 3.19 12.43
CA VAL A 249 -21.26 1.99 12.01
C VAL A 249 -21.99 2.21 10.69
N SER A 250 -22.73 3.32 10.52
CA SER A 250 -23.37 3.66 9.25
C SER A 250 -22.34 3.76 8.12
N ARG A 251 -21.21 4.45 8.35
CA ARG A 251 -20.14 4.54 7.36
C ARG A 251 -19.50 3.18 7.04
N PHE A 252 -19.45 2.26 8.01
CA PHE A 252 -18.97 0.89 7.79
C PHE A 252 -19.92 0.12 6.87
N ALA A 253 -21.23 0.21 7.10
CA ALA A 253 -22.25 -0.39 6.24
C ALA A 253 -22.21 0.19 4.82
N ASP A 254 -22.02 1.51 4.67
CA ASP A 254 -21.88 2.13 3.35
C ASP A 254 -20.68 1.58 2.56
N TYR A 255 -19.57 1.26 3.23
CA TYR A 255 -18.43 0.63 2.58
C TYR A 255 -18.69 -0.84 2.26
N GLN A 256 -19.39 -1.58 3.12
CA GLN A 256 -19.79 -2.95 2.84
C GLN A 256 -20.68 -3.02 1.60
N ALA A 257 -21.73 -2.20 1.53
CA ALA A 257 -22.65 -2.17 0.40
C ALA A 257 -21.93 -1.86 -0.92
N LYS A 258 -20.91 -0.98 -0.91
CA LYS A 258 -20.07 -0.72 -2.08
C LYS A 258 -19.30 -1.96 -2.52
N LEU A 259 -18.70 -2.69 -1.58
CA LEU A 259 -17.95 -3.91 -1.86
C LEU A 259 -18.88 -5.00 -2.43
N ASP A 260 -20.04 -5.21 -1.80
CA ASP A 260 -21.03 -6.19 -2.24
C ASP A 260 -21.52 -5.88 -3.65
N SER A 261 -21.80 -4.60 -3.95
CA SER A 261 -22.21 -4.17 -5.28
C SER A 261 -21.15 -4.48 -6.34
N GLY A 262 -19.88 -4.18 -6.08
CA GLY A 262 -18.87 -4.49 -7.10
C GLY A 262 -18.53 -5.97 -7.20
N LEU A 263 -18.70 -6.75 -6.13
CA LEU A 263 -18.60 -8.21 -6.21
C LEU A 263 -19.69 -8.78 -7.13
N ALA A 264 -20.93 -8.29 -7.01
CA ALA A 264 -22.03 -8.67 -7.90
C ALA A 264 -21.77 -8.26 -9.36
N ASP A 265 -21.24 -7.06 -9.59
CA ASP A 265 -20.87 -6.58 -10.93
C ASP A 265 -19.77 -7.44 -11.56
N LEU A 266 -18.75 -7.81 -10.78
CA LEU A 266 -17.66 -8.67 -11.22
C LEU A 266 -18.17 -10.08 -11.56
N GLY A 267 -18.97 -10.68 -10.67
CA GLY A 267 -19.59 -11.99 -10.91
C GLY A 267 -20.45 -12.00 -12.18
N SER A 268 -21.23 -10.94 -12.40
CA SER A 268 -22.07 -10.80 -13.60
C SER A 268 -21.25 -10.70 -14.89
N LYS A 269 -20.14 -9.94 -14.87
CA LYS A 269 -19.21 -9.85 -16.00
C LYS A 269 -18.52 -11.17 -16.29
N TRP A 270 -18.10 -11.87 -15.24
CA TRP A 270 -17.43 -13.16 -15.35
C TRP A 270 -18.36 -14.21 -15.97
N LEU A 271 -19.60 -14.31 -15.46
CA LEU A 271 -20.64 -15.15 -16.04
C LEU A 271 -20.92 -14.80 -17.51
N SER A 272 -20.99 -13.52 -17.86
CA SER A 272 -21.25 -13.09 -19.26
C SER A 272 -20.08 -13.39 -20.22
N ARG A 273 -18.85 -13.41 -19.70
CA ARG A 273 -17.64 -13.69 -20.48
C ARG A 273 -17.50 -15.18 -20.78
N TYR A 274 -17.69 -16.02 -19.77
CA TYR A 274 -17.46 -17.46 -19.88
C TYR A 274 -18.71 -18.28 -20.21
N ALA A 275 -19.93 -17.73 -20.11
CA ALA A 275 -21.15 -18.46 -20.52
C ALA A 275 -21.16 -18.87 -22.01
N ARG A 276 -20.31 -18.27 -22.85
CA ARG A 276 -20.12 -18.69 -24.26
C ARG A 276 -19.14 -19.85 -24.46
N ASP A 277 -18.33 -20.16 -23.46
CA ASP A 277 -17.32 -21.23 -23.53
C ASP A 277 -17.84 -22.56 -22.93
N PHE A 278 -19.11 -22.60 -22.52
CA PHE A 278 -19.78 -23.76 -21.90
C PHE A 278 -20.88 -24.39 -22.78
N GLU A 279 -21.08 -23.91 -24.01
CA GLU A 279 -21.89 -24.59 -25.06
C GLU A 279 -20.98 -25.48 -25.94
#